data_AF-A0A8T7FKZ9-F1
#
_entry.id   AF-A0A8T7FKZ9-F1
#
_cell.length_a   1.000
_cell.length_b   1.000
_cell.length_c   1.000
_cell.angle_alpha   90.00
_cell.angle_beta   90.00
_cell.angle_gamma   90.00
#
_symmetry.space_group_name_H-M   'P 1'
#
loop_
_entity.id
_entity.type
_entity.pdbx_description
1 polymer ?
#
loop_
_entity_poly.entity_id
_entity_poly.type
_entity_poly.pdbx_seq_one_letter_code
_entity_poly.pdbx_strand_id
1 'polypeptide(L)'
;MPDADKVRNLSHRWSKMYKKICEGHFNNATLAEDAMRALAKDVGDYRDPPIRLLKEAAIRLEGIRNGPLFRPVYNWSDEDNFIRKLASSYIQNYRANQRGINLAISVYKRLISKLRNGEAIAGNFKEVLCREYIREIYDSNFTERIPLVSNNDIDPDWNSISQRLNEINSLVDRKIGSLASRIAQKGNVRRIRFNSRRLPQRPITIEDDISSIGNRI
;
A
#
# COMPACT_ATOMS: atom_id res chain seq x y z
N MET A 1 16.17 24.06 -15.21
CA MET A 1 15.27 22.92 -14.87
C MET A 1 15.82 22.23 -13.64
N PRO A 2 15.21 22.39 -12.45
CA PRO A 2 15.77 21.87 -11.20
C PRO A 2 14.84 20.85 -10.50
N ASP A 3 14.32 19.84 -11.20
CA ASP A 3 13.43 18.83 -10.56
C ASP A 3 14.03 17.41 -10.50
N ALA A 4 15.15 17.16 -11.18
CA ALA A 4 15.74 15.82 -11.25
C ALA A 4 16.45 15.41 -9.94
N ASP A 5 16.96 16.37 -9.17
CA ASP A 5 17.73 16.07 -7.94
C ASP A 5 16.87 15.86 -6.69
N LYS A 6 15.62 16.34 -6.66
CA LYS A 6 14.72 16.18 -5.50
C LYS A 6 14.14 14.76 -5.35
N VAL A 7 14.20 13.95 -6.41
CA VAL A 7 13.49 12.64 -6.50
C VAL A 7 14.44 11.44 -6.27
N ARG A 8 15.67 11.65 -5.77
CA ARG A 8 16.71 10.61 -5.64
C ARG A 8 16.32 9.38 -4.80
N ASN A 9 15.31 9.49 -3.93
CA ASN A 9 14.90 8.41 -3.03
C ASN A 9 13.74 7.53 -3.55
N LEU A 10 13.07 7.94 -4.63
CA LEU A 10 12.01 7.14 -5.26
C LEU A 10 12.59 6.18 -6.30
N SER A 11 12.00 4.98 -6.38
CA SER A 11 12.32 4.07 -7.49
C SER A 11 11.85 4.67 -8.80
N HIS A 12 12.48 4.32 -9.93
CA HIS A 12 12.09 4.82 -11.27
C HIS A 12 10.59 4.71 -11.58
N ARG A 13 9.92 3.70 -11.03
CA ARG A 13 8.47 3.50 -11.21
C ARG A 13 7.66 4.57 -10.47
N TRP A 14 8.06 4.89 -9.25
CA TRP A 14 7.42 5.89 -8.41
C TRP A 14 7.81 7.32 -8.79
N SER A 15 9.05 7.57 -9.23
CA SER A 15 9.50 8.88 -9.73
C SER A 15 8.67 9.32 -10.94
N LYS A 16 8.33 8.39 -11.84
CA LYS A 16 7.45 8.67 -12.99
C LYS A 16 6.05 9.09 -12.57
N MET A 17 5.48 8.42 -11.57
CA MET A 17 4.16 8.77 -11.04
C MET A 17 4.20 10.15 -10.37
N TYR A 18 5.20 10.40 -9.52
CA TYR A 18 5.37 11.68 -8.85
C TYR A 18 5.48 12.84 -9.87
N LYS A 19 6.29 12.66 -10.93
CA LYS A 19 6.41 13.66 -11.98
C LYS A 19 5.05 14.00 -12.62
N LYS A 20 4.22 13.01 -12.90
CA LYS A 20 2.87 13.24 -13.47
C LYS A 20 1.93 13.97 -12.51
N ILE A 21 2.11 13.80 -11.20
CA ILE A 21 1.36 14.54 -10.18
C ILE A 21 1.77 16.02 -10.22
N CYS A 22 3.08 16.30 -10.25
CA CYS A 22 3.60 17.65 -10.35
C CYS A 22 3.23 18.35 -11.66
N GLU A 23 3.18 17.60 -12.78
CA GLU A 23 2.84 18.13 -14.11
C GLU A 23 1.38 18.61 -14.23
N GLY A 24 0.47 18.36 -13.29
CA GLY A 24 -0.87 18.99 -13.36
C GLY A 24 -1.87 18.34 -14.34
N HIS A 25 -1.42 17.73 -15.45
CA HIS A 25 -2.30 17.45 -16.60
C HIS A 25 -3.06 16.10 -16.61
N PHE A 26 -2.81 15.20 -15.65
CA PHE A 26 -3.40 13.85 -15.64
C PHE A 26 -4.56 13.71 -14.67
N ASN A 27 -5.71 13.19 -15.10
CA ASN A 27 -6.81 12.95 -14.15
C ASN A 27 -6.42 11.96 -13.02
N ASN A 28 -7.04 12.12 -11.85
CA ASN A 28 -6.71 11.34 -10.65
C ASN A 28 -6.92 9.84 -10.83
N ALA A 29 -7.89 9.44 -11.66
CA ALA A 29 -8.14 8.04 -11.98
C ALA A 29 -6.95 7.38 -12.72
N THR A 30 -6.35 8.09 -13.66
CA THR A 30 -5.16 7.65 -14.42
C THR A 30 -3.95 7.57 -13.50
N LEU A 31 -3.77 8.56 -12.63
CA LEU A 31 -2.69 8.56 -11.63
C LEU A 31 -2.83 7.40 -10.64
N ALA A 32 -4.04 7.10 -10.18
CA ALA A 32 -4.32 5.94 -9.33
C ALA A 32 -4.09 4.60 -10.05
N GLU A 33 -4.37 4.50 -11.36
CA GLU A 33 -4.00 3.31 -12.15
C GLU A 33 -2.48 3.14 -12.25
N ASP A 34 -1.74 4.22 -12.48
CA ASP A 34 -0.28 4.17 -12.51
C ASP A 34 0.31 3.78 -11.16
N ALA A 35 -0.26 4.29 -10.06
CA ALA A 35 0.09 3.88 -8.70
C ALA A 35 -0.11 2.38 -8.49
N MET A 36 -1.28 1.86 -8.86
CA MET A 36 -1.59 0.44 -8.71
C MET A 36 -0.69 -0.44 -9.57
N ARG A 37 -0.28 0.01 -10.77
CA ARG A 37 0.70 -0.71 -11.60
C ARG A 37 2.09 -0.75 -10.96
N ALA A 38 2.55 0.35 -10.37
CA ALA A 38 3.82 0.39 -9.66
C ALA A 38 3.77 -0.55 -8.44
N LEU A 39 2.73 -0.42 -7.63
CA LEU A 39 2.48 -1.26 -6.46
C LEU A 39 2.38 -2.75 -6.80
N ALA A 40 1.68 -3.10 -7.88
CA ALA A 40 1.58 -4.48 -8.33
C ALA A 40 2.93 -5.13 -8.59
N LYS A 41 3.85 -4.36 -9.20
CA LYS A 41 5.18 -4.85 -9.50
C LYS A 41 6.01 -4.97 -8.22
N ASP A 42 5.91 -4.02 -7.28
CA ASP A 42 6.60 -4.09 -6.00
C ASP A 42 6.13 -5.32 -5.17
N VAL A 43 4.82 -5.56 -5.12
CA VAL A 43 4.25 -6.77 -4.50
C VAL A 43 4.76 -8.03 -5.22
N GLY A 44 4.83 -8.01 -6.55
CA GLY A 44 5.40 -9.09 -7.36
C GLY A 44 6.88 -9.36 -7.08
N ASP A 45 7.67 -8.31 -6.90
CA ASP A 45 9.11 -8.37 -6.62
C ASP A 45 9.38 -9.01 -5.24
N TYR A 46 8.46 -8.87 -4.27
CA TYR A 46 8.52 -9.56 -2.98
C TYR A 46 8.00 -11.00 -2.99
N ARG A 47 7.33 -11.43 -4.07
CA ARG A 47 6.84 -12.80 -4.30
C ARG A 47 5.82 -13.26 -3.24
N ASP A 48 5.54 -14.56 -3.24
CA ASP A 48 4.56 -15.22 -2.35
C ASP A 48 4.96 -15.31 -0.85
N PRO A 49 6.25 -15.41 -0.43
CA PRO A 49 6.59 -15.72 0.96
C PRO A 49 5.97 -14.80 2.02
N PRO A 50 5.98 -13.44 1.88
CA PRO A 50 5.35 -12.57 2.88
C PRO A 50 3.84 -12.79 3.01
N ILE A 51 3.14 -13.06 1.91
CA ILE A 51 1.71 -13.36 1.92
C ILE A 51 1.42 -14.69 2.63
N ARG A 52 2.26 -15.70 2.44
CA ARG A 52 2.10 -16.99 3.12
C ARG A 52 2.36 -16.87 4.62
N LEU A 53 3.39 -16.12 5.01
CA LEU A 53 3.65 -15.78 6.41
C LEU A 53 2.42 -15.11 7.06
N LEU A 54 1.84 -14.09 6.40
CA LEU A 54 0.65 -13.41 6.92
C LEU A 54 -0.58 -14.32 6.97
N LYS A 55 -0.71 -15.27 6.04
CA LYS A 55 -1.79 -16.26 6.07
C LYS A 55 -1.67 -17.19 7.28
N GLU A 56 -0.48 -17.69 7.58
CA GLU A 56 -0.25 -18.53 8.76
C GLU A 56 -0.47 -17.73 10.06
N ALA A 57 0.01 -16.49 10.09
CA ALA A 57 -0.20 -15.59 11.21
C ALA A 57 -1.69 -15.27 11.42
N ALA A 58 -2.46 -15.07 10.34
CA ALA A 58 -3.90 -14.86 10.41
C ALA A 58 -4.64 -16.05 11.03
N ILE A 59 -4.28 -17.29 10.68
CA ILE A 59 -4.89 -18.50 11.26
C ILE A 59 -4.70 -18.53 12.77
N ARG A 60 -3.49 -18.18 13.22
CA ARG A 60 -3.18 -18.09 14.65
C ARG A 60 -4.06 -17.04 15.34
N LEU A 61 -4.15 -15.82 14.78
CA LEU A 61 -5.00 -14.76 15.33
C LEU A 61 -6.49 -15.12 15.39
N GLU A 62 -7.02 -15.80 14.36
CA GLU A 62 -8.42 -16.26 14.39
C GLU A 62 -8.64 -17.28 15.52
N GLY A 63 -7.64 -18.12 15.82
CA GLY A 63 -7.67 -19.01 16.97
C GLY A 63 -7.76 -18.26 18.30
N ILE A 64 -7.07 -17.13 18.42
CA ILE A 64 -7.17 -16.28 19.61
C ILE A 64 -8.58 -15.64 19.69
N ARG A 65 -9.12 -15.18 18.56
CA ARG A 65 -10.48 -14.59 18.44
C ARG A 65 -11.62 -15.47 18.87
N ASN A 66 -11.52 -16.75 18.57
CA ASN A 66 -12.55 -17.70 18.92
C ASN A 66 -12.29 -18.38 20.28
N GLY A 67 -11.24 -17.98 20.99
CA GLY A 67 -10.85 -18.56 22.27
C GLY A 67 -11.65 -17.97 23.46
N PRO A 68 -11.99 -18.79 24.47
CA PRO A 68 -12.86 -18.40 25.58
C PRO A 68 -12.26 -17.38 26.58
N LEU A 69 -11.01 -16.92 26.39
CA LEU A 69 -10.23 -16.19 27.42
C LEU A 69 -9.62 -14.87 26.94
N PHE A 70 -10.21 -14.22 25.94
CA PHE A 70 -9.51 -13.20 25.16
C PHE A 70 -9.22 -11.85 25.87
N ARG A 71 -9.23 -11.72 27.20
CA ARG A 71 -9.02 -10.38 27.81
C ARG A 71 -8.04 -10.25 28.99
N PRO A 72 -7.83 -11.21 29.91
CA PRO A 72 -6.85 -10.97 30.99
C PRO A 72 -5.49 -11.68 30.86
N VAL A 73 -5.37 -12.80 30.13
CA VAL A 73 -4.21 -13.71 30.28
C VAL A 73 -3.57 -14.16 28.95
N TYR A 74 -3.85 -13.50 27.81
CA TYR A 74 -3.16 -13.88 26.58
C TYR A 74 -1.68 -13.46 26.63
N ASN A 75 -0.77 -14.42 26.47
CA ASN A 75 0.67 -14.15 26.48
C ASN A 75 1.12 -13.49 25.17
N TRP A 76 1.05 -12.16 25.12
CA TRP A 76 1.49 -11.37 23.96
C TRP A 76 2.98 -11.53 23.65
N SER A 77 3.81 -11.90 24.63
CA SER A 77 5.24 -12.15 24.39
C SER A 77 5.47 -13.40 23.54
N ASP A 78 4.63 -14.42 23.69
CA ASP A 78 4.70 -15.62 22.85
C ASP A 78 4.37 -15.31 21.40
N GLU A 79 3.50 -14.34 21.17
CA GLU A 79 3.09 -13.93 19.84
C GLU A 79 4.21 -13.19 19.09
N ASP A 80 4.95 -12.33 19.81
CA ASP A 80 6.11 -11.64 19.27
C ASP A 80 7.25 -12.62 18.93
N ASN A 81 7.42 -13.67 19.74
CA ASN A 81 8.36 -14.76 19.49
C ASN A 81 7.93 -15.64 18.31
N PHE A 82 6.62 -15.94 18.21
CA PHE A 82 6.06 -16.72 17.12
C PHE A 82 6.34 -16.07 15.77
N ILE A 83 6.00 -14.80 15.60
CA ILE A 83 6.17 -14.13 14.29
C ILE A 83 7.65 -14.00 13.92
N ARG A 84 8.54 -13.78 14.90
CA ARG A 84 9.98 -13.74 14.65
C ARG A 84 10.50 -15.09 14.14
N LYS A 85 10.16 -16.19 14.84
CA LYS A 85 10.56 -17.54 14.43
C LYS A 85 10.00 -17.92 13.06
N LEU A 86 8.73 -17.59 12.82
CA LEU A 86 8.08 -17.82 11.54
C LEU A 86 8.76 -17.01 10.42
N ALA A 87 9.06 -15.74 10.64
CA ALA A 87 9.77 -14.92 9.67
C ALA A 87 11.17 -15.47 9.36
N SER A 88 11.93 -15.84 10.39
CA SER A 88 13.27 -16.42 10.20
C SER A 88 13.23 -17.71 9.38
N SER A 89 12.27 -18.60 9.64
CA SER A 89 12.12 -19.82 8.84
C SER A 89 11.78 -19.49 7.39
N TYR A 90 10.96 -18.46 7.16
CA TYR A 90 10.60 -18.04 5.81
C TYR A 90 11.79 -17.48 5.01
N ILE A 91 12.63 -16.68 5.67
CA ILE A 91 13.85 -16.11 5.09
C ILE A 91 14.84 -17.23 4.72
N GLN A 92 15.09 -18.16 5.65
CA GLN A 92 16.06 -19.24 5.48
C GLN A 92 15.61 -20.29 4.46
N ASN A 93 14.36 -20.75 4.56
CA ASN A 93 13.88 -21.92 3.81
C ASN A 93 13.37 -21.56 2.40
N TYR A 94 12.87 -20.33 2.19
CA TYR A 94 12.26 -19.94 0.91
C TYR A 94 13.04 -18.84 0.18
N ARG A 95 14.24 -18.47 0.66
CA ARG A 95 15.03 -17.32 0.15
C ARG A 95 14.15 -16.07 0.01
N ALA A 96 13.30 -15.84 1.01
CA ALA A 96 12.31 -14.79 0.97
C ALA A 96 12.98 -13.42 0.92
N ASN A 97 12.32 -12.45 0.28
CA ASN A 97 12.81 -11.08 0.28
C ASN A 97 12.72 -10.51 1.70
N GLN A 98 13.88 -10.20 2.30
CA GLN A 98 13.97 -9.71 3.67
C GLN A 98 13.12 -8.46 3.91
N ARG A 99 13.13 -7.50 2.97
CA ARG A 99 12.35 -6.27 3.08
C ARG A 99 10.85 -6.60 3.09
N GLY A 100 10.38 -7.44 2.18
CA GLY A 100 8.99 -7.88 2.14
C GLY A 100 8.55 -8.60 3.43
N ILE A 101 9.40 -9.45 3.99
CA ILE A 101 9.14 -10.11 5.28
C ILE A 101 9.08 -9.10 6.42
N ASN A 102 10.00 -8.14 6.49
CA ASN A 102 10.01 -7.13 7.54
C ASN A 102 8.75 -6.25 7.52
N LEU A 103 8.26 -5.88 6.33
CA LEU A 103 6.99 -5.15 6.17
C LEU A 103 5.78 -6.00 6.61
N ALA A 104 5.80 -7.31 6.35
CA ALA A 104 4.75 -8.21 6.85
C ALA A 104 4.76 -8.30 8.38
N ILE A 105 5.95 -8.34 9.01
CA ILE A 105 6.09 -8.33 10.47
C ILE A 105 5.58 -7.01 11.05
N SER A 106 5.92 -5.85 10.46
CA SER A 106 5.46 -4.55 10.98
C SER A 106 3.94 -4.47 11.02
N VAL A 107 3.29 -4.92 9.95
CA VAL A 107 1.82 -5.01 9.86
C VAL A 107 1.24 -5.96 10.90
N TYR A 108 1.82 -7.14 11.07
CA TYR A 108 1.36 -8.10 12.05
C TYR A 108 1.44 -7.55 13.49
N LYS A 109 2.57 -6.94 13.85
CA LYS A 109 2.79 -6.34 15.17
C LYS A 109 1.83 -5.19 15.44
N ARG A 110 1.56 -4.36 14.43
CA ARG A 110 0.57 -3.29 14.53
C ARG A 110 -0.81 -3.84 14.83
N LEU A 111 -1.20 -4.93 14.16
CA LEU A 111 -2.49 -5.59 14.39
C LEU A 111 -2.60 -6.20 15.80
N ILE A 112 -1.53 -6.82 16.30
CA ILE A 112 -1.48 -7.34 17.67
C ILE A 112 -1.59 -6.21 18.70
N SER A 113 -0.90 -5.10 18.46
CA SER A 113 -1.00 -3.93 19.34
C SER A 113 -2.45 -3.45 19.47
N LYS A 114 -3.17 -3.38 18.34
CA LYS A 114 -4.61 -3.05 18.32
C LYS A 114 -5.43 -4.05 19.15
N LEU A 115 -5.22 -5.35 18.95
CA LEU A 115 -5.90 -6.39 19.75
C LEU A 115 -5.60 -6.30 21.24
N ARG A 116 -4.33 -6.07 21.60
CA ARG A 116 -3.88 -5.90 22.99
C ARG A 116 -4.56 -4.70 23.66
N ASN A 117 -4.81 -3.64 22.90
CA ASN A 117 -5.49 -2.44 23.39
C ASN A 117 -7.03 -2.59 23.38
N GLY A 118 -7.55 -3.76 23.01
CA GLY A 118 -8.99 -4.04 22.98
C GLY A 118 -9.73 -3.48 21.77
N GLU A 119 -9.01 -3.03 20.73
CA GLU A 119 -9.63 -2.54 19.50
C GLU A 119 -10.32 -3.69 18.75
N ALA A 120 -11.56 -3.46 18.34
CA ALA A 120 -12.30 -4.41 17.52
C ALA A 120 -11.77 -4.39 16.09
N ILE A 121 -11.35 -5.54 15.57
CA ILE A 121 -10.93 -5.67 14.18
C ILE A 121 -12.09 -6.21 13.36
N ALA A 122 -12.57 -5.38 12.44
CA ALA A 122 -13.62 -5.75 11.50
C ALA A 122 -13.07 -6.64 10.38
N GLY A 123 -13.84 -7.66 10.00
CA GLY A 123 -13.50 -8.60 8.92
C GLY A 123 -12.65 -9.79 9.35
N ASN A 124 -12.10 -10.49 8.37
CA ASN A 124 -11.22 -11.65 8.53
C ASN A 124 -9.75 -11.21 8.61
N PHE A 125 -8.98 -11.78 9.55
CA PHE A 125 -7.58 -11.36 9.76
C PHE A 125 -6.70 -11.51 8.53
N LYS A 126 -6.94 -12.52 7.69
CA LYS A 126 -6.18 -12.75 6.47
C LYS A 126 -6.33 -11.60 5.49
N GLU A 127 -7.56 -11.12 5.31
CA GLU A 127 -7.86 -10.00 4.41
C GLU A 127 -7.32 -8.70 4.98
N VAL A 128 -7.51 -8.45 6.27
CA VAL A 128 -6.99 -7.28 6.98
C VAL A 128 -5.47 -7.22 6.86
N LEU A 129 -4.76 -8.30 7.23
CA LEU A 129 -3.30 -8.36 7.13
C LEU A 129 -2.80 -8.20 5.69
N CYS A 130 -3.47 -8.81 4.71
CA CYS A 130 -3.09 -8.63 3.30
C CYS A 130 -3.28 -7.17 2.84
N ARG A 131 -4.38 -6.53 3.24
CA ARG A 131 -4.67 -5.13 2.90
C ARG A 131 -3.64 -4.19 3.50
N GLU A 132 -3.41 -4.31 4.79
CA GLU A 132 -2.42 -3.50 5.52
C GLU A 132 -1.01 -3.73 4.97
N TYR A 133 -0.65 -4.96 4.60
CA TYR A 133 0.64 -5.25 3.96
C TYR A 133 0.83 -4.57 2.61
N ILE A 134 -0.18 -4.62 1.74
CA ILE A 134 -0.11 -3.95 0.44
C ILE A 134 -0.06 -2.42 0.62
N ARG A 135 -0.78 -1.89 1.61
CA ARG A 135 -0.72 -0.48 1.98
C ARG A 135 0.65 -0.08 2.51
N GLU A 136 1.25 -0.87 3.39
CA GLU A 136 2.59 -0.62 3.92
C GLU A 136 3.66 -0.63 2.80
N ILE A 137 3.52 -1.49 1.79
CA ILE A 137 4.40 -1.45 0.61
C ILE A 137 4.24 -0.12 -0.13
N TYR A 138 3.00 0.32 -0.34
CA TYR A 138 2.71 1.58 -1.00
C TYR A 138 3.32 2.76 -0.23
N ASP A 139 3.08 2.84 1.07
CA ASP A 139 3.57 3.95 1.89
C ASP A 139 5.10 3.97 1.98
N SER A 140 5.72 2.81 2.25
CA SER A 140 7.19 2.71 2.42
C SER A 140 8.00 2.88 1.13
N ASN A 141 7.38 2.68 -0.04
CA ASN A 141 8.04 2.85 -1.35
C ASN A 141 7.67 4.18 -2.04
N PHE A 142 6.57 4.81 -1.63
CA PHE A 142 6.08 6.04 -2.24
C PHE A 142 5.80 7.14 -1.21
N THR A 143 4.71 7.05 -0.45
CA THR A 143 4.18 8.16 0.38
C THR A 143 5.24 8.73 1.32
N GLU A 144 5.99 7.87 2.02
CA GLU A 144 7.02 8.27 2.99
C GLU A 144 8.30 8.83 2.34
N ARG A 145 8.44 8.65 1.02
CA ARG A 145 9.64 9.01 0.25
C ARG A 145 9.45 10.20 -0.67
N ILE A 146 8.22 10.71 -0.77
CA ILE A 146 7.97 11.96 -1.46
C ILE A 146 8.74 13.06 -0.71
N PRO A 147 9.62 13.81 -1.37
CA PRO A 147 10.30 14.92 -0.72
C PRO A 147 9.25 15.89 -0.22
N LEU A 148 9.13 16.03 1.10
CA LEU A 148 8.49 17.19 1.71
C LEU A 148 9.37 18.36 1.29
N VAL A 149 8.86 19.19 0.38
CA VAL A 149 9.60 20.33 -0.16
C VAL A 149 10.19 21.15 1.00
N SER A 150 11.51 21.30 1.00
CA SER A 150 12.19 22.27 1.85
C SER A 150 11.80 23.67 1.38
N ASN A 151 11.46 24.55 2.33
CA ASN A 151 10.98 25.94 2.24
C ASN A 151 11.71 26.94 1.31
N ASN A 152 12.30 26.55 0.18
CA ASN A 152 13.09 27.44 -0.66
C ASN A 152 12.47 27.60 -2.06
N ASP A 153 11.60 28.62 -2.12
CA ASP A 153 11.32 29.60 -3.18
C ASP A 153 10.96 29.23 -4.61
N ILE A 154 11.06 27.99 -5.08
CA ILE A 154 10.51 27.64 -6.40
C ILE A 154 10.05 26.19 -6.37
N ASP A 155 8.80 25.96 -5.94
CA ASP A 155 8.15 24.67 -6.12
C ASP A 155 6.65 24.86 -6.40
N PRO A 156 6.03 23.96 -7.19
CA PRO A 156 4.59 23.94 -7.42
C PRO A 156 3.83 23.98 -6.09
N ASP A 157 2.69 24.69 -6.07
CA ASP A 157 1.84 24.87 -4.89
C ASP A 157 1.63 23.54 -4.16
N TRP A 158 2.33 23.37 -3.04
CA TRP A 158 2.32 22.14 -2.27
C TRP A 158 0.91 21.83 -1.76
N ASN A 159 0.06 22.85 -1.59
CA ASN A 159 -1.34 22.65 -1.24
C ASN A 159 -2.07 21.93 -2.39
N SER A 160 -1.89 22.37 -3.63
CA SER A 160 -2.40 21.69 -4.82
C SER A 160 -1.87 20.26 -4.96
N ILE A 161 -0.57 20.02 -4.76
CA ILE A 161 0.02 18.66 -4.83
C ILE A 161 -0.51 17.76 -3.72
N SER A 162 -0.56 18.24 -2.48
CA SER A 162 -1.02 17.48 -1.32
C SER A 162 -2.51 17.14 -1.42
N GLN A 163 -3.35 18.08 -1.86
CA GLN A 163 -4.76 17.82 -2.14
C GLN A 163 -4.90 16.71 -3.19
N ARG A 164 -4.15 16.79 -4.28
CA ARG A 164 -4.20 15.80 -5.34
C ARG A 164 -3.71 14.43 -4.88
N LEU A 165 -2.65 14.38 -4.06
CA LEU A 165 -2.18 13.15 -3.44
C LEU A 165 -3.28 12.52 -2.56
N ASN A 166 -4.01 13.31 -1.78
CA ASN A 166 -5.11 12.81 -0.96
C ASN A 166 -6.26 12.20 -1.80
N GLU A 167 -6.60 12.85 -2.92
CA GLU A 167 -7.61 12.35 -3.86
C GLU A 167 -7.15 11.04 -4.53
N ILE A 168 -5.89 10.96 -4.95
CA ILE A 168 -5.30 9.74 -5.51
C ILE A 168 -5.25 8.63 -4.45
N ASN A 169 -4.82 8.94 -3.23
CA ASN A 169 -4.73 7.99 -2.12
C ASN A 169 -6.08 7.33 -1.83
N SER A 170 -7.16 8.10 -1.84
CA SER A 170 -8.52 7.59 -1.65
C SER A 170 -8.92 6.58 -2.74
N LEU A 171 -8.51 6.81 -3.99
CA LEU A 171 -8.75 5.89 -5.10
C LEU A 171 -7.86 4.64 -5.02
N VAL A 172 -6.59 4.83 -4.63
CA VAL A 172 -5.62 3.75 -4.42
C VAL A 172 -6.11 2.81 -3.31
N ASP A 173 -6.61 3.35 -2.19
CA ASP A 173 -7.10 2.54 -1.07
C ASP A 173 -8.23 1.61 -1.44
N ARG A 174 -9.19 2.09 -2.25
CA ARG A 174 -10.28 1.25 -2.78
C ARG A 174 -9.73 0.11 -3.62
N LYS A 175 -8.72 0.38 -4.46
CA LYS A 175 -8.09 -0.62 -5.33
C LYS A 175 -7.20 -1.60 -4.57
N ILE A 176 -6.51 -1.13 -3.52
CA ILE A 176 -5.76 -1.97 -2.58
C ILE A 176 -6.70 -2.95 -1.91
N GLY A 177 -7.87 -2.50 -1.42
CA GLY A 177 -8.90 -3.38 -0.86
C GLY A 177 -9.24 -4.53 -1.82
N SER A 178 -9.67 -4.20 -3.05
CA SER A 178 -10.01 -5.21 -4.07
C SER A 178 -8.84 -6.12 -4.46
N LEU A 179 -7.60 -5.64 -4.41
CA LEU A 179 -6.41 -6.47 -4.65
C LEU A 179 -6.14 -7.41 -3.48
N ALA A 180 -6.21 -6.89 -2.25
CA ALA A 180 -6.00 -7.62 -1.01
C ALA A 180 -7.01 -8.77 -0.87
N SER A 181 -8.30 -8.54 -1.11
CA SER A 181 -9.32 -9.60 -1.04
C SER A 181 -9.01 -10.73 -2.03
N ARG A 182 -8.58 -10.40 -3.25
CA ARG A 182 -8.20 -11.41 -4.27
C ARG A 182 -6.96 -12.21 -3.86
N ILE A 183 -5.94 -11.55 -3.32
CA ILE A 183 -4.72 -12.22 -2.84
C ILE A 183 -5.03 -13.07 -1.62
N ALA A 184 -5.83 -12.56 -0.68
CA ALA A 184 -6.30 -13.30 0.47
C ALA A 184 -7.07 -14.54 0.05
N GLN A 185 -7.98 -14.48 -0.93
CA GLN A 185 -8.69 -15.68 -1.41
C GLN A 185 -7.73 -16.70 -2.05
N LYS A 186 -6.84 -16.26 -2.95
CA LYS A 186 -5.98 -17.17 -3.74
C LYS A 186 -4.71 -17.64 -3.01
N GLY A 187 -4.27 -16.91 -1.99
CA GLY A 187 -3.06 -17.19 -1.22
C GLY A 187 -1.74 -17.04 -1.99
N ASN A 188 -1.74 -16.31 -3.11
CA ASN A 188 -0.53 -16.06 -3.90
C ASN A 188 -0.61 -14.76 -4.71
N VAL A 189 0.56 -14.30 -5.15
CA VAL A 189 0.82 -13.06 -5.90
C VAL A 189 0.91 -13.31 -7.42
N ARG A 190 1.01 -14.57 -7.86
CA ARG A 190 1.33 -14.97 -9.25
C ARG A 190 0.31 -14.55 -10.33
N ARG A 191 -0.81 -13.93 -9.97
CA ARG A 191 -1.85 -13.46 -10.90
C ARG A 191 -2.25 -11.99 -10.71
N ILE A 192 -1.38 -11.16 -10.14
CA ILE A 192 -1.59 -9.71 -10.17
C ILE A 192 -1.31 -9.20 -11.59
N ARG A 193 -2.28 -9.37 -12.50
CA ARG A 193 -2.29 -8.72 -13.80
C ARG A 193 -3.24 -7.53 -13.72
N PHE A 194 -2.69 -6.33 -13.80
CA PHE A 194 -3.49 -5.16 -14.17
C PHE A 194 -3.62 -5.17 -15.69
N ASN A 195 -4.85 -5.03 -16.19
CA ASN A 195 -5.09 -4.99 -17.63
C ASN A 195 -4.22 -3.88 -18.25
N SER A 196 -3.34 -4.27 -19.17
CA SER A 196 -2.46 -3.35 -19.92
C SER A 196 -3.23 -2.52 -20.96
N ARG A 197 -4.54 -2.33 -20.79
CA ARG A 197 -5.24 -1.31 -21.57
C ARG A 197 -4.69 0.01 -21.06
N ARG A 198 -3.77 0.59 -21.83
CA ARG A 198 -3.45 2.00 -21.75
C ARG A 198 -4.80 2.68 -21.95
N LEU A 199 -5.43 3.11 -20.86
CA LEU A 199 -6.50 4.11 -20.97
C LEU A 199 -5.88 5.23 -21.82
N PRO A 200 -6.59 5.74 -22.84
CA PRO A 200 -6.08 6.84 -23.63
C PRO A 200 -5.64 7.90 -22.62
N GLN A 201 -4.35 8.27 -22.68
CA GLN A 201 -3.84 9.41 -21.92
C GLN A 201 -4.54 10.61 -22.54
N ARG A 202 -5.75 10.93 -22.06
CA ARG A 202 -6.39 12.18 -22.40
C ARG A 202 -5.74 13.21 -21.48
N PRO A 203 -4.82 14.06 -21.99
CA PRO A 203 -4.54 15.30 -21.27
C PRO A 203 -5.88 16.00 -21.08
N ILE A 204 -6.08 16.62 -19.92
CA ILE A 204 -7.21 17.52 -19.71
C ILE A 204 -7.01 18.66 -20.72
N THR A 205 -7.81 18.68 -21.78
CA THR A 205 -7.86 19.80 -22.73
C THR A 205 -8.72 20.90 -22.14
N ILE A 206 -8.46 22.16 -22.52
CA ILE A 206 -9.18 23.35 -22.04
C ILE A 206 -10.71 23.21 -22.24
N GLU A 207 -11.13 22.40 -23.21
CA GLU A 207 -12.53 22.06 -23.50
C GLU A 207 -13.23 21.28 -22.37
N ASP A 208 -12.52 20.42 -21.63
CA ASP A 208 -13.08 19.70 -20.48
C ASP A 208 -13.36 20.66 -19.31
N ASP A 209 -12.59 21.74 -19.18
CA ASP A 209 -12.67 22.72 -18.08
C ASP A 209 -13.82 23.73 -18.27
N ILE A 210 -14.20 24.01 -19.52
CA ILE A 210 -15.34 24.89 -19.82
C ILE A 210 -16.68 24.16 -19.57
N SER A 211 -16.71 22.83 -19.76
CA SER A 211 -17.91 22.02 -19.58
C SER A 211 -18.36 21.90 -18.11
N SER A 212 -17.47 22.11 -17.15
CA SER A 212 -17.78 22.10 -15.71
C SER A 212 -18.27 23.47 -15.20
N ILE A 213 -18.04 24.55 -15.95
CA ILE A 213 -18.49 25.91 -15.63
C ILE A 213 -19.88 26.19 -16.26
N GLY A 214 -20.24 25.52 -17.35
CA GLY A 214 -21.50 25.74 -18.07
C GLY A 214 -22.79 25.17 -17.44
N ASN A 215 -22.70 24.40 -16.37
CA ASN A 215 -23.88 23.78 -15.70
C ASN A 215 -24.34 24.51 -14.42
N ARG A 216 -23.96 25.79 -14.27
CA ARG A 216 -24.52 26.69 -13.26
C ARG A 216 -25.02 27.98 -13.92
N ILE A 217 -26.10 27.88 -14.70
CA ILE A 217 -27.06 28.96 -14.91
C ILE A 217 -28.46 28.35 -14.79
#